data_AF-A0A8I1JK57-F1
#
_entry.id   AF-A0A8I1JK57-F1
#
_cell.length_a   1.000
_cell.length_b   1.000
_cell.length_c   1.000
_cell.angle_alpha   90.00
_cell.angle_beta   90.00
_cell.angle_gamma   90.00
#
_symmetry.space_group_name_H-M   'P 1'
#
loop_
_entity.id
_entity.type
_entity.pdbx_description
1 polymer ?
#
loop_
_entity_poly.entity_id
_entity_poly.type
_entity_poly.pdbx_seq_one_letter_code
_entity_poly.pdbx_strand_id
1 'polypeptide(L)'
;MLIAIEFEILRNVKASGLISHELPRKPVRVATMLDEAEFIASGHKMIHNRTIFLEDQTHDWNWIDGKFRYYTRIAEEADVLVVYELKDIKYCTMCGKEHQEKSHTHCSNCEKK
;
A
#
# COMPACT_ATOMS: atom_id res chain seq x y z
N MET A 1 -5.17 7.15 -6.02
CA MET A 1 -4.02 6.27 -6.34
C MET A 1 -3.08 6.38 -5.17
N LEU A 2 -2.70 5.26 -4.58
CA LEU A 2 -1.87 5.26 -3.39
C LEU A 2 -0.39 5.18 -3.77
N ILE A 3 0.41 6.04 -3.16
CA ILE A 3 1.87 6.00 -3.24
C ILE A 3 2.42 5.76 -1.83
N ALA A 4 3.31 4.78 -1.70
CA ALA A 4 4.04 4.57 -0.46
C ALA A 4 5.16 5.62 -0.34
N ILE A 5 5.14 6.40 0.75
CA ILE A 5 6.11 7.47 1.02
C ILE A 5 7.19 6.98 1.96
N GLU A 6 6.77 6.35 3.06
CA GLU A 6 7.66 5.69 4.01
C GLU A 6 7.22 4.24 4.16
N PHE A 7 8.13 3.31 3.89
CA PHE A 7 7.84 1.89 3.85
C PHE A 7 9.11 1.07 4.06
N GLU A 8 8.93 -0.21 4.35
CA GLU A 8 9.96 -1.24 4.27
C GLU A 8 9.44 -2.47 3.54
N ILE A 9 10.35 -3.26 2.97
CA ILE A 9 10.02 -4.53 2.32
C ILE A 9 10.63 -5.64 3.18
N LEU A 10 9.78 -6.39 3.86
CA LEU A 10 10.17 -7.59 4.59
C LEU A 10 10.34 -8.73 3.59
N ARG A 11 11.44 -9.47 3.70
CA ARG A 11 11.79 -10.55 2.77
C ARG A 11 11.34 -11.91 3.27
N ASN A 12 10.82 -12.75 2.37
CA ASN A 12 10.51 -14.16 2.63
C ASN A 12 9.67 -14.36 3.91
N VAL A 13 8.63 -13.55 4.07
CA VAL A 13 7.73 -13.59 5.23
C VAL A 13 6.79 -14.78 5.07
N LYS A 14 6.81 -15.68 6.05
CA LYS A 14 5.88 -16.80 6.11
C LYS A 14 4.50 -16.33 6.55
N ALA A 15 3.48 -16.75 5.82
CA ALA A 15 2.09 -16.51 6.18
C ALA A 15 1.70 -17.39 7.38
N SER A 16 1.71 -16.81 8.58
CA SER A 16 1.37 -17.50 9.82
C SER A 16 0.92 -16.55 10.92
N GLY A 17 -0.23 -16.83 11.53
CA GLY A 17 -0.70 -16.12 12.73
C GLY A 17 0.11 -16.43 13.99
N LEU A 18 1.00 -17.43 13.95
CA LEU A 18 1.86 -17.80 15.08
C LEU A 18 3.20 -17.07 15.04
N ILE A 19 3.62 -16.62 13.86
CA ILE A 19 4.88 -15.90 13.67
C ILE A 19 4.59 -14.40 13.79
N SER A 20 5.44 -13.72 14.57
CA SER A 20 5.41 -12.27 14.67
C SER A 20 6.72 -11.67 14.22
N HIS A 21 6.63 -10.53 13.57
CA HIS A 21 7.77 -9.70 13.19
C HIS A 21 7.74 -8.41 14.01
N GLU A 22 8.91 -7.95 14.40
CA GLU A 22 9.06 -6.64 15.02
C GLU A 22 9.06 -5.57 13.94
N LEU A 23 8.23 -4.55 14.15
CA LEU A 23 8.19 -3.36 13.31
C LEU A 23 8.45 -2.14 14.18
N PRO A 24 9.10 -1.08 13.66
CA PRO A 24 9.33 0.16 14.40
C PRO A 24 8.03 0.83 14.89
N ARG A 25 6.91 0.65 14.18
CA ARG A 25 5.59 1.23 14.53
C ARG A 25 4.44 0.54 13.79
N LYS A 26 3.21 1.02 14.00
CA LYS A 26 2.02 0.54 13.29
C LYS A 26 2.13 0.83 11.79
N PRO A 27 1.97 -0.16 10.91
CA PRO A 27 1.79 0.12 9.49
C PRO A 27 0.37 0.67 9.22
N VAL A 28 0.28 1.61 8.28
CA VAL A 28 -0.99 2.14 7.76
C VAL A 28 -1.55 1.25 6.65
N ARG A 29 -0.68 0.58 5.90
CA ARG A 29 -1.02 -0.38 4.85
C ARG A 29 0.01 -1.50 4.81
N VAL A 30 -0.44 -2.68 4.44
CA VAL A 30 0.40 -3.84 4.19
C VAL A 30 -0.03 -4.44 2.86
N ALA A 31 0.92 -4.94 2.09
CA ALA A 31 0.67 -5.54 0.81
C ALA A 31 1.68 -6.65 0.53
N THR A 32 1.26 -7.66 -0.20
CA THR A 32 2.16 -8.67 -0.77
C THR A 32 2.82 -8.09 -2.01
N MET A 33 4.14 -8.20 -2.11
CA MET A 33 4.89 -7.72 -3.28
C MET A 33 4.70 -8.70 -4.44
N LEU A 34 4.34 -8.18 -5.62
CA LEU A 34 4.19 -8.99 -6.84
C LEU A 34 5.30 -8.68 -7.84
N ASP A 35 5.62 -7.40 -8.03
CA ASP A 35 6.69 -6.93 -8.91
C ASP A 35 7.37 -5.70 -8.28
N GLU A 36 8.50 -5.94 -7.60
CA GLU A 36 9.28 -4.89 -6.98
C GLU A 36 9.94 -3.96 -8.01
N ALA A 37 10.37 -4.50 -9.15
CA ALA A 37 11.04 -3.70 -10.17
C ALA A 37 10.07 -2.66 -10.75
N GLU A 38 8.85 -3.06 -11.06
CA GLU A 38 7.81 -2.13 -11.49
C GLU A 38 7.34 -1.21 -10.36
N PHE A 39 7.24 -1.70 -9.13
CA PHE A 39 6.95 -0.86 -7.96
C PHE A 39 7.94 0.30 -7.83
N ILE A 40 9.24 0.02 -7.90
CA ILE A 40 10.31 1.03 -7.84
C ILE A 40 10.24 1.96 -9.07
N ALA A 41 10.17 1.40 -10.28
CA ALA A 41 10.15 2.19 -11.52
C ALA A 41 8.93 3.13 -11.62
N SER A 42 7.81 2.75 -11.01
CA SER A 42 6.59 3.55 -10.97
C SER A 42 6.63 4.70 -9.96
N GLY A 43 7.68 4.81 -9.15
CA GLY A 43 7.79 5.74 -8.03
C GLY A 43 6.94 5.31 -6.84
N HIS A 44 6.95 4.01 -6.52
CA HIS A 44 6.25 3.40 -5.38
C HIS A 44 4.72 3.47 -5.47
N LYS A 45 4.16 3.43 -6.68
CA LYS A 45 2.71 3.34 -6.88
C LYS A 45 2.23 1.96 -6.47
N MET A 46 1.27 1.96 -5.55
CA MET A 46 0.63 0.75 -5.03
C MET A 46 -0.50 0.32 -5.97
N ILE A 47 -0.13 -0.29 -7.10
CA ILE A 47 -1.07 -0.74 -8.14
C ILE A 47 -1.47 -2.18 -7.83
N HIS A 48 -2.70 -2.35 -7.33
CA HIS A 48 -3.24 -3.65 -6.96
C HIS A 48 -3.29 -4.63 -8.14
N ASN A 49 -2.90 -5.88 -7.90
CA ASN A 49 -2.78 -6.97 -8.88
C ASN A 49 -1.75 -6.72 -9.99
N ARG A 50 -0.82 -5.78 -9.78
CA ARG A 50 0.27 -5.51 -10.73
C ARG A 50 1.60 -5.39 -10.02
N THR A 51 1.78 -4.33 -9.23
CA THR A 51 3.00 -4.16 -8.43
C THR A 51 2.86 -4.83 -7.08
N ILE A 52 1.65 -4.82 -6.53
CA ILE A 52 1.35 -5.36 -5.20
C ILE A 52 -0.04 -6.02 -5.14
N PHE A 53 -0.26 -6.87 -4.14
CA PHE A 53 -1.58 -7.29 -3.70
C PHE A 53 -1.89 -6.62 -2.35
N LEU A 54 -2.97 -5.84 -2.25
CA LEU A 54 -3.32 -5.10 -1.03
C LEU A 54 -3.95 -6.06 -0.03
N GLU A 55 -3.39 -6.10 1.18
CA GLU A 55 -3.82 -7.03 2.22
C GLU A 55 -4.77 -6.36 3.21
N ASP A 56 -5.81 -7.08 3.62
CA ASP A 56 -6.77 -6.60 4.60
C ASP A 56 -6.27 -6.79 6.04
N GLN A 57 -6.46 -5.76 6.88
CA GLN A 57 -6.00 -5.77 8.27
C GLN A 57 -6.79 -6.71 9.19
N THR A 58 -7.98 -7.15 8.80
CA THR A 58 -8.72 -8.11 9.63
C THR A 58 -8.32 -9.53 9.24
N HIS A 59 -8.18 -9.75 7.95
CA HIS A 59 -8.16 -11.08 7.37
C HIS A 59 -6.78 -11.61 6.98
N ASP A 60 -5.80 -10.72 6.78
CA ASP A 60 -4.53 -11.09 6.16
C ASP A 60 -3.31 -10.65 6.97
N TRP A 61 -3.45 -9.65 7.84
CA TRP A 61 -2.39 -9.23 8.76
C TRP A 61 -2.96 -8.52 9.98
N ASN A 62 -2.26 -8.47 11.10
CA ASN A 62 -2.64 -7.60 12.22
C ASN A 62 -1.44 -6.99 12.93
N TRP A 63 -1.72 -6.00 13.78
CA TRP A 63 -0.73 -5.40 14.67
C TRP A 63 -1.31 -5.23 16.06
N ILE A 64 -0.77 -5.98 17.02
CA ILE A 64 -1.26 -6.03 18.42
C ILE A 64 -0.04 -5.98 19.34
N ASP A 65 -0.04 -5.05 20.29
CA ASP A 65 1.02 -4.87 21.29
C ASP A 65 2.44 -4.78 20.69
N GLY A 66 2.57 -4.02 19.60
CA GLY A 66 3.85 -3.84 18.89
C GLY A 66 4.24 -4.99 17.96
N LYS A 67 3.50 -6.10 17.94
CA LYS A 67 3.81 -7.29 17.14
C LYS A 67 3.01 -7.31 15.86
N PHE A 68 3.70 -7.34 14.72
CA PHE A 68 3.11 -7.53 13.41
C PHE A 68 2.98 -9.02 13.11
N ARG A 69 1.81 -9.44 12.61
CA ARG A 69 1.58 -10.80 12.13
C ARG A 69 1.01 -10.72 10.72
N TYR A 70 1.48 -11.61 9.88
CA TYR A 70 1.10 -11.69 8.48
C TYR A 70 0.69 -13.12 8.18
N TYR A 71 -0.51 -13.30 7.64
CA TYR A 71 -1.17 -14.59 7.43
C TYR A 71 -2.03 -14.57 6.17
N THR A 72 -1.54 -13.88 5.12
CA THR A 72 -2.21 -13.78 3.81
C THR A 72 -2.75 -15.12 3.32
N ARG A 73 -3.76 -15.05 2.46
CA ARG A 73 -4.32 -16.22 1.76
C ARG A 73 -3.72 -16.40 0.36
N ILE A 74 -2.84 -15.49 -0.05
CA ILE A 74 -2.32 -15.43 -1.43
C ILE A 74 -1.06 -16.28 -1.62
N ALA A 75 -0.26 -16.47 -0.55
CA ALA A 75 0.99 -17.22 -0.60
C ALA A 75 1.33 -17.83 0.77
N GLU A 76 2.12 -18.91 0.77
CA GLU A 76 2.69 -19.48 2.01
C GLU A 76 3.90 -18.68 2.52
N GLU A 77 4.66 -18.09 1.60
CA GLU A 77 5.81 -17.24 1.86
C GLU A 77 5.88 -16.15 0.78
N ALA A 78 6.11 -14.90 1.16
CA ALA A 78 6.19 -13.80 0.22
C ALA A 78 7.03 -12.62 0.74
N ASP A 79 7.47 -11.77 -0.18
CA ASP A 79 7.97 -10.45 0.17
C ASP A 79 6.78 -9.54 0.50
N VAL A 80 6.88 -8.81 1.61
CA VAL A 80 5.77 -8.02 2.16
C VAL A 80 6.16 -6.56 2.23
N LEU A 81 5.39 -5.72 1.54
CA LEU A 81 5.48 -4.28 1.65
C LEU A 81 4.71 -3.82 2.89
N VAL A 82 5.44 -3.20 3.82
CA VAL A 82 4.90 -2.60 5.04
C VAL A 82 5.01 -1.09 4.91
N VAL A 83 3.88 -0.39 4.86
CA VAL A 83 3.81 1.06 4.62
C VAL A 83 3.45 1.78 5.90
N TYR A 84 4.22 2.81 6.24
CA TYR A 84 4.01 3.68 7.39
C TYR A 84 3.39 5.02 7.01
N GLU A 85 3.69 5.52 5.82
CA GLU A 85 3.12 6.76 5.31
C GLU A 85 2.71 6.59 3.85
N LEU A 86 1.52 7.07 3.51
CA LEU A 86 0.98 7.04 2.16
C LEU A 86 0.57 8.42 1.69
N LYS A 87 0.67 8.63 0.38
CA LYS A 87 0.09 9.77 -0.32
C LYS A 87 -1.02 9.26 -1.23
N ASP A 88 -2.24 9.74 -1.00
CA ASP A 88 -3.36 9.49 -1.92
C ASP A 88 -3.42 10.59 -2.98
N ILE A 89 -3.13 10.21 -4.21
CA ILE A 89 -3.29 11.05 -5.38
C ILE A 89 -4.71 10.89 -5.91
N LYS A 90 -5.47 11.96 -5.87
CA LYS A 90 -6.79 12.02 -6.51
C LYS A 90 -6.63 12.54 -7.92
N TYR A 91 -7.37 11.94 -8.86
CA TYR A 91 -7.45 12.42 -10.22
C TYR A 91 -8.82 13.05 -10.47
N CYS A 92 -8.85 14.12 -11.25
CA CYS A 92 -10.10 14.68 -11.72
C CYS A 92 -10.74 13.71 -12.72
N THR A 93 -11.98 13.32 -12.48
CA THR A 93 -12.74 12.43 -13.36
C THR A 93 -13.08 13.05 -14.71
N MET A 94 -13.06 14.39 -14.81
CA MET A 94 -13.41 15.12 -16.04
C MET A 94 -12.23 15.39 -16.96
N CYS A 95 -11.04 15.69 -16.43
CA CYS A 95 -9.86 16.01 -17.26
C CYS A 95 -8.67 15.07 -17.05
N GLY A 96 -8.76 14.09 -16.15
CA GLY A 96 -7.71 13.10 -15.90
C GLY A 96 -6.46 13.64 -15.19
N LYS A 97 -6.39 14.94 -14.86
CA LYS A 97 -5.24 15.55 -14.18
C LYS A 97 -5.23 15.24 -12.69
N GLU A 98 -4.03 15.16 -12.12
CA GLU A 98 -3.78 15.01 -10.68
C GLU A 98 -4.24 16.26 -9.93
N HIS A 99 -4.94 16.07 -8.80
CA HIS A 99 -5.33 17.09 -7.85
C HIS A 99 -4.76 16.78 -6.47
N GLN A 100 -4.20 17.81 -5.83
CA GLN A 100 -3.75 17.74 -4.43
C GLN A 100 -4.87 18.06 -3.43
N GLU A 101 -6.01 18.61 -3.89
CA GLU A 101 -7.08 19.08 -3.01
C GLU A 101 -8.17 18.03 -2.75
N LYS A 102 -8.68 18.02 -1.52
CA LYS A 102 -9.67 17.06 -0.99
C LYS A 102 -11.08 17.19 -1.61
N SER A 103 -11.30 18.17 -2.48
CA SER A 103 -12.61 18.47 -3.08
C SER A 103 -12.81 17.69 -4.38
N HIS A 104 -13.82 16.83 -4.39
CA HIS A 104 -14.21 15.99 -5.54
C HIS A 104 -15.03 16.76 -6.59
N THR A 105 -15.38 18.03 -6.34
CA THR A 105 -16.41 18.74 -7.09
C THR A 105 -15.91 19.89 -7.94
N HIS A 106 -14.73 20.48 -7.65
CA HIS A 106 -14.26 21.69 -8.33
C HIS A 106 -12.81 21.51 -8.78
N CYS A 107 -12.63 21.27 -10.09
CA CYS A 107 -11.33 21.27 -10.74
C CYS A 107 -11.13 22.64 -11.36
N SER A 108 -10.23 23.45 -10.79
CA SER A 108 -9.85 24.77 -11.31
C SER A 108 -9.32 24.75 -12.76
N ASN A 109 -8.97 23.57 -13.29
CA ASN A 109 -8.58 23.37 -14.69
C ASN A 109 -9.77 23.09 -15.62
N CYS A 110 -10.89 22.57 -15.10
CA CYS A 110 -12.13 22.37 -15.85
C CYS A 110 -13.01 23.63 -15.84
N GLU A 111 -12.89 24.47 -14.81
CA GLU A 111 -13.61 25.76 -14.69
C GLU A 111 -13.07 26.87 -15.60
N LYS A 112 -11.89 26.67 -16.20
CA LYS A 112 -11.26 27.64 -17.12
C LYS A 112 -11.52 27.34 -18.61
N LYS A 113 -12.48 26.47 -18.92
CA LYS A 113 -12.92 26.14 -20.29
C LYS A 113 -14.33 26.65 -20.51
#